data_AF-A0A143YZ19-F1
#
_entry.id   AF-A0A143YZ19-F1
#
_cell.length_a   1.000
_cell.length_b   1.000
_cell.length_c   1.000
_cell.angle_alpha   90.00
_cell.angle_beta   90.00
_cell.angle_gamma   90.00
#
_symmetry.space_group_name_H-M   'P 1'
#
loop_
_entity.id
_entity.type
_entity.pdbx_description
1 polymer ?
#
loop_
_entity_poly.entity_id
_entity_poly.type
_entity_poly.pdbx_seq_one_letter_code
_entity_poly.pdbx_strand_id
1 'polypeptide(L)'
;MDFRALMKRAKETTVNKNGRFNRKKRYGKSIGYHAPAMLIAIVKQKAPQEGGALYEVDTFKFRASQYNHVNDTYIKKTRDERTTFVAGQLVQRDLYSAFLLKNSQPTRNETDRTKCSATFATFMAHHDTCIQTLCQSTGRQSCNFGLRDFQLA
;
A
#
# COMPACT_ATOMS: atom_id res chain seq x y z
N MET A 1 13.46 -13.77 -15.80
CA MET A 1 14.37 -12.72 -15.29
C MET A 1 15.32 -13.40 -14.31
N ASP A 2 16.65 -13.31 -14.49
CA ASP A 2 17.62 -13.95 -13.60
C ASP A 2 18.03 -13.01 -12.46
N PHE A 3 17.48 -13.25 -11.27
CA PHE A 3 17.76 -12.44 -10.07
C PHE A 3 19.22 -12.54 -9.62
N ARG A 4 19.88 -13.69 -9.80
CA ARG A 4 21.30 -13.86 -9.45
C ARG A 4 22.20 -13.02 -10.33
N ALA A 5 21.89 -12.95 -11.62
CA ALA A 5 22.59 -12.06 -12.55
C ALA A 5 22.37 -10.57 -12.20
N LEU A 6 21.15 -10.18 -11.85
CA LEU A 6 20.81 -8.80 -11.46
C LEU A 6 21.49 -8.34 -10.17
N MET A 7 21.74 -9.26 -9.23
CA MET A 7 22.47 -8.93 -8.00
C MET A 7 23.91 -8.48 -8.27
N LYS A 8 24.55 -8.94 -9.35
CA LYS A 8 25.93 -8.60 -9.69
C LYS A 8 26.05 -7.12 -10.09
N ARG A 9 27.07 -6.44 -9.57
CA ARG A 9 27.42 -5.08 -9.98
C ARG A 9 27.92 -5.09 -11.43
N ALA A 10 27.47 -4.15 -12.24
CA ALA A 10 28.00 -3.96 -13.59
C ALA A 10 29.52 -3.72 -13.54
N LYS A 11 30.29 -4.42 -14.40
CA LYS A 11 31.76 -4.30 -14.42
C LYS A 11 32.20 -2.97 -15.01
N GLU A 12 31.58 -2.56 -16.12
CA GLU A 12 31.95 -1.38 -16.88
C GLU A 12 31.28 -0.10 -16.37
N THR A 13 31.92 1.03 -16.62
CA THR A 13 31.38 2.38 -16.37
C THR A 13 30.98 2.98 -17.71
N THR A 14 29.70 3.29 -17.90
CA THR A 14 29.20 3.96 -19.12
C THR A 14 29.17 5.48 -18.93
N VAL A 15 29.30 6.26 -20.00
CA VAL A 15 29.18 7.73 -20.00
C VAL A 15 27.83 8.14 -20.62
N ASN A 16 27.18 9.18 -20.10
CA ASN A 16 25.94 9.69 -20.67
C ASN A 16 26.18 10.68 -21.83
N LYS A 17 25.11 11.06 -22.53
CA LYS A 17 25.15 12.04 -23.63
C LYS A 17 25.73 13.43 -23.25
N ASN A 18 25.81 13.74 -21.96
CA ASN A 18 26.35 14.99 -21.43
C ASN A 18 27.81 14.81 -20.93
N GLY A 19 28.49 13.71 -21.26
CA GLY A 19 29.87 13.44 -20.86
C GLY A 19 30.07 13.04 -19.40
N ARG A 20 29.00 12.87 -18.60
CA ARG A 20 29.10 12.46 -17.19
C ARG A 20 29.08 10.94 -17.05
N PHE A 21 29.92 10.40 -16.16
CA PHE A 21 29.92 8.98 -15.84
C PHE A 21 28.62 8.55 -15.17
N ASN A 22 27.98 7.51 -15.69
CA ASN A 22 26.82 6.89 -15.07
C ASN A 22 27.23 6.05 -13.86
N ARG A 23 26.36 6.03 -12.85
CA ARG A 23 26.52 5.10 -11.73
C ARG A 23 26.34 3.66 -12.20
N LYS A 24 27.30 2.79 -11.88
CA LYS A 24 27.19 1.34 -12.13
C LYS A 24 25.89 0.78 -11.53
N LYS A 25 25.14 0.00 -12.31
CA LYS A 25 23.91 -0.68 -11.86
C LYS A 25 24.23 -1.62 -10.68
N ARG A 26 23.38 -1.58 -9.63
CA ARG A 26 23.51 -2.35 -8.38
C ARG A 26 22.13 -2.82 -7.90
N TYR A 27 21.46 -3.67 -8.68
CA TYR A 27 20.11 -4.12 -8.32
C TYR A 27 20.10 -5.01 -7.07
N GLY A 28 21.22 -5.65 -6.71
CA GLY A 28 21.27 -6.51 -5.52
C GLY A 28 20.84 -5.83 -4.22
N LYS A 29 21.20 -4.56 -4.01
CA LYS A 29 20.71 -3.79 -2.86
C LYS A 29 19.19 -3.58 -2.93
N SER A 30 18.66 -3.22 -4.10
CA SER A 30 17.22 -2.99 -4.29
C SER A 30 16.41 -4.29 -4.12
N ILE A 31 16.90 -5.41 -4.67
CA ILE A 31 16.30 -6.75 -4.52
C ILE A 31 16.28 -7.16 -3.05
N GLY A 32 17.37 -6.94 -2.31
CA GLY A 32 17.43 -7.24 -0.88
C GLY A 32 16.52 -6.35 -0.02
N TYR A 33 16.36 -5.06 -0.38
CA TYR A 33 15.48 -4.14 0.33
C TYR A 33 13.99 -4.36 0.01
N HIS A 34 13.68 -4.81 -1.20
CA HIS A 34 12.31 -4.96 -1.68
C HIS A 34 12.04 -6.44 -2.00
N ALA A 35 11.72 -7.20 -0.96
CA ALA A 35 11.37 -8.62 -1.06
C ALA A 35 9.89 -8.90 -0.68
N PRO A 36 8.90 -8.30 -1.38
CA PRO A 36 7.49 -8.47 -1.04
C PRO A 36 7.04 -9.94 -1.14
N ALA A 37 7.55 -10.69 -2.11
CA ALA A 37 7.25 -12.13 -2.23
C ALA A 37 7.78 -12.94 -1.04
N MET A 38 8.94 -12.55 -0.49
CA MET A 38 9.50 -13.20 0.70
C MET A 38 8.64 -12.90 1.94
N LEU A 39 8.20 -11.65 2.11
CA LEU A 39 7.26 -11.29 3.18
C LEU A 39 5.98 -12.13 3.09
N ILE A 40 5.39 -12.22 1.90
CA ILE A 40 4.20 -13.04 1.64
C ILE A 40 4.46 -14.51 1.99
N ALA A 41 5.60 -15.08 1.58
CA ALA A 41 5.96 -16.45 1.90
C ALA A 41 6.10 -16.70 3.41
N ILE A 42 6.75 -15.77 4.12
CA ILE A 42 6.87 -15.83 5.58
C ILE A 42 5.50 -15.77 6.25
N VAL A 43 4.63 -14.85 5.83
CA VAL A 43 3.27 -14.72 6.37
C VAL A 43 2.45 -15.99 6.08
N LYS A 44 2.56 -16.56 4.87
CA LYS A 44 1.86 -17.80 4.49
C LYS A 44 2.30 -18.99 5.34
N GLN A 45 3.57 -19.04 5.75
CA GLN A 45 4.09 -20.07 6.63
C GLN A 45 3.66 -19.87 8.10
N LYS A 46 3.71 -18.62 8.59
CA LYS A 46 3.49 -18.30 10.01
C LYS A 46 2.02 -18.13 10.38
N ALA A 47 1.18 -17.57 9.51
CA ALA A 47 -0.21 -17.30 9.84
C ALA A 47 -0.97 -18.55 10.33
N PRO A 48 -0.87 -19.74 9.68
CA PRO A 48 -1.53 -20.95 10.17
C PRO A 48 -1.04 -21.43 11.53
N GLN A 49 0.21 -21.14 11.91
CA GLN A 49 0.77 -21.52 13.21
C GLN A 49 0.10 -20.76 14.37
N GLU A 50 -0.40 -19.56 14.09
CA GLU A 50 -1.13 -18.70 15.03
C GLU A 50 -2.67 -18.80 14.85
N GLY A 51 -3.16 -19.81 14.12
CA GLY A 51 -4.59 -19.97 13.83
C GLY A 51 -5.16 -19.01 12.78
N GLY A 52 -4.30 -18.25 12.10
CA GLY A 52 -4.64 -17.35 11.01
C GLY A 52 -4.54 -18.00 9.62
N ALA A 53 -4.92 -17.24 8.60
CA ALA A 53 -4.76 -17.65 7.20
C ALA A 53 -4.37 -16.45 6.34
N LEU A 54 -3.64 -16.72 5.25
CA LEU A 54 -3.37 -15.73 4.22
C LEU A 54 -4.31 -15.95 3.04
N TYR A 55 -4.98 -14.89 2.63
CA TYR A 55 -5.89 -14.90 1.50
C TYR A 55 -5.39 -13.96 0.41
N GLU A 56 -5.31 -14.48 -0.81
CA GLU A 56 -4.91 -13.72 -1.99
C GLU A 56 -6.16 -13.22 -2.73
N VAL A 57 -6.04 -12.03 -3.33
CA VAL A 57 -7.11 -11.37 -4.09
C VAL A 57 -6.60 -11.04 -5.49
N ASP A 58 -7.48 -11.04 -6.48
CA ASP A 58 -7.14 -10.55 -7.81
C ASP A 58 -7.05 -9.02 -7.78
N THR A 59 -5.82 -8.50 -7.74
CA THR A 59 -5.58 -7.06 -7.65
C THR A 59 -6.06 -6.27 -8.88
N PHE A 60 -6.11 -6.91 -10.06
CA PHE A 60 -6.57 -6.27 -11.29
C PHE A 60 -8.09 -6.10 -11.32
N LYS A 61 -8.82 -7.08 -10.75
CA LYS A 61 -10.28 -7.00 -10.62
C LYS A 61 -10.69 -6.12 -9.44
N PHE A 62 -10.07 -6.33 -8.28
CA PHE A 62 -10.50 -5.70 -7.04
C PHE A 62 -10.29 -4.17 -7.05
N ARG A 63 -9.12 -3.71 -7.53
CA ARG A 63 -8.77 -2.28 -7.68
C ARG A 63 -9.07 -1.41 -6.44
N ALA A 64 -8.75 -1.94 -5.24
CA ALA A 64 -9.11 -1.35 -3.94
C ALA A 64 -8.75 0.14 -3.81
N SER A 65 -7.55 0.52 -4.27
CA SER A 65 -7.05 1.91 -4.15
C SER A 65 -7.88 2.93 -4.94
N GLN A 66 -8.65 2.47 -5.93
CA GLN A 66 -9.46 3.29 -6.81
C GLN A 66 -10.95 3.27 -6.42
N TYR A 67 -11.39 2.25 -5.69
CA TYR A 67 -12.81 2.02 -5.43
C TYR A 67 -13.37 2.92 -4.32
N ASN A 68 -14.65 3.31 -4.44
CA ASN A 68 -15.41 4.00 -3.41
C ASN A 68 -16.73 3.26 -3.12
N HIS A 69 -16.85 2.69 -1.91
CA HIS A 69 -18.01 1.86 -1.54
C HIS A 69 -19.33 2.64 -1.41
N VAL A 70 -19.27 3.95 -1.19
CA VAL A 70 -20.45 4.81 -1.02
C VAL A 70 -21.15 5.00 -2.36
N ASN A 71 -20.39 5.47 -3.36
CA ASN A 71 -20.91 5.83 -4.68
C ASN A 71 -20.84 4.69 -5.69
N ASP A 72 -20.17 3.59 -5.34
CA ASP A 72 -19.92 2.44 -6.21
C ASP A 72 -19.12 2.78 -7.48
N THR A 73 -18.15 3.68 -7.34
CA THR A 73 -17.36 4.20 -8.46
C THR A 73 -15.89 3.90 -8.30
N TYR A 74 -15.19 3.73 -9.42
CA TYR A 74 -13.74 3.63 -9.48
C TYR A 74 -13.12 4.93 -9.97
N ILE A 75 -12.38 5.60 -9.10
CA ILE A 75 -11.68 6.85 -9.39
C ILE A 75 -10.18 6.56 -9.41
N LYS A 76 -9.54 6.79 -10.56
CA LYS A 76 -8.08 6.69 -10.66
C LYS A 76 -7.45 7.81 -9.84
N LYS A 77 -6.48 7.45 -9.02
CA LYS A 77 -5.71 8.37 -8.18
C LYS A 77 -4.26 8.39 -8.61
N THR A 78 -3.62 9.54 -8.51
CA THR A 78 -2.17 9.62 -8.70
C THR A 78 -1.44 8.97 -7.52
N ARG A 79 -0.14 8.72 -7.67
CA ARG A 79 0.67 8.13 -6.59
C ARG A 79 0.83 9.11 -5.41
N ASP A 80 0.78 10.40 -5.69
CA ASP A 80 1.07 11.45 -4.73
C ASP A 80 -0.20 11.84 -3.94
N GLU A 81 -1.38 11.52 -4.44
CA GLU A 81 -2.66 11.55 -3.70
C GLU A 81 -2.70 10.45 -2.63
N ARG A 82 -2.45 10.82 -1.37
CA ARG A 82 -2.44 9.90 -0.23
C ARG A 82 -3.71 9.91 0.60
N THR A 83 -4.58 10.87 0.34
CA THR A 83 -5.88 11.02 0.99
C THR A 83 -7.00 10.92 -0.03
N THR A 84 -8.21 10.63 0.44
CA THR A 84 -9.41 10.53 -0.38
C THR A 84 -10.62 10.91 0.46
N PHE A 85 -11.60 11.56 -0.16
CA PHE A 85 -12.88 11.79 0.50
C PHE A 85 -13.82 10.59 0.33
N VAL A 86 -14.41 10.14 1.43
CA VAL A 86 -15.38 9.04 1.48
C VAL A 86 -16.49 9.45 2.44
N ALA A 87 -17.74 9.44 1.98
CA ALA A 87 -18.90 9.91 2.76
C ALA A 87 -18.69 11.30 3.41
N GLY A 88 -17.99 12.21 2.72
CA GLY A 88 -17.69 13.55 3.24
C GLY A 88 -16.53 13.64 4.24
N GLN A 89 -15.89 12.53 4.59
CA GLN A 89 -14.75 12.50 5.50
C GLN A 89 -13.43 12.27 4.75
N LEU A 90 -12.36 12.91 5.21
CA LEU A 90 -11.02 12.71 4.68
C LEU A 90 -10.43 11.42 5.25
N VAL A 91 -10.01 10.50 4.38
CA VAL A 91 -9.50 9.18 4.76
C VAL A 91 -8.16 8.92 4.10
N GLN A 92 -7.25 8.26 4.80
CA GLN A 92 -5.97 7.85 4.26
C GLN A 92 -6.19 6.71 3.26
N ARG A 93 -5.66 6.86 2.04
CA ARG A 93 -5.96 5.99 0.89
C ARG A 93 -5.55 4.53 1.10
N ASP A 94 -4.39 4.28 1.71
CA ASP A 94 -3.87 2.94 1.94
C ASP A 94 -4.66 2.23 3.05
N LEU A 95 -5.00 2.93 4.14
CA LEU A 95 -5.88 2.44 5.21
C LEU A 95 -7.27 2.12 4.67
N TYR A 96 -7.81 3.00 3.83
CA TYR A 96 -9.10 2.75 3.18
C TYR A 96 -9.05 1.55 2.24
N SER A 97 -7.96 1.37 1.48
CA SER A 97 -7.76 0.18 0.63
C SER A 97 -7.75 -1.11 1.46
N ALA A 98 -7.09 -1.09 2.62
CA ALA A 98 -7.08 -2.22 3.56
C ALA A 98 -8.48 -2.50 4.14
N PHE A 99 -9.24 -1.44 4.46
CA PHE A 99 -10.63 -1.55 4.91
C PHE A 99 -11.52 -2.24 3.86
N LEU A 100 -11.38 -1.88 2.58
CA LEU A 100 -12.12 -2.51 1.49
C LEU A 100 -11.76 -3.99 1.36
N LEU A 101 -10.46 -4.33 1.43
CA LEU A 101 -9.99 -5.72 1.38
C LEU A 101 -10.50 -6.56 2.54
N LYS A 102 -10.53 -5.99 3.75
CA LYS A 102 -11.08 -6.65 4.95
C LYS A 102 -12.57 -6.97 4.79
N ASN A 103 -13.31 -6.11 4.10
CA ASN A 103 -14.74 -6.29 3.82
C ASN A 103 -14.97 -6.89 2.42
N SER A 104 -14.10 -7.78 1.96
CA SER A 104 -14.27 -8.46 0.68
C SER A 104 -15.41 -9.48 0.70
N GLN A 105 -15.99 -9.72 -0.47
CA GLN A 105 -16.90 -10.85 -0.67
C GLN A 105 -16.15 -12.19 -0.48
N PRO A 106 -16.85 -13.30 -0.19
CA PRO A 106 -16.21 -14.63 -0.09
C PRO A 106 -15.44 -15.04 -1.34
N THR A 107 -15.87 -14.57 -2.51
CA THR A 107 -15.21 -14.75 -3.81
C THR A 107 -13.93 -13.92 -3.97
N ARG A 108 -13.71 -12.91 -3.11
CA ARG A 108 -12.51 -12.07 -3.01
C ARG A 108 -12.14 -11.26 -4.26
N ASN A 109 -13.07 -11.13 -5.19
CA ASN A 109 -12.88 -10.32 -6.40
C ASN A 109 -13.32 -8.87 -6.19
N GLU A 110 -14.25 -8.65 -5.26
CA GLU A 110 -14.94 -7.37 -5.06
C GLU A 110 -15.21 -7.11 -3.58
N THR A 111 -15.51 -5.85 -3.28
CA THR A 111 -15.86 -5.41 -1.93
C THR A 111 -17.34 -5.68 -1.63
N ASP A 112 -17.64 -6.14 -0.42
CA ASP A 112 -19.01 -6.23 0.09
C ASP A 112 -19.44 -4.87 0.65
N ARG A 113 -20.26 -4.16 -0.13
CA ARG A 113 -20.74 -2.82 0.22
C ARG A 113 -21.56 -2.80 1.50
N THR A 114 -22.38 -3.81 1.74
CA THR A 114 -23.23 -3.89 2.94
C THR A 114 -22.35 -4.03 4.19
N LYS A 115 -21.30 -4.87 4.14
CA LYS A 115 -20.32 -4.97 5.23
C LYS A 115 -19.53 -3.67 5.41
N CYS A 116 -19.15 -3.01 4.33
CA CYS A 116 -18.50 -1.70 4.41
C CYS A 116 -19.38 -0.69 5.12
N SER A 117 -20.64 -0.51 4.68
CA SER A 117 -21.57 0.42 5.33
C SER A 117 -21.76 0.12 6.82
N ALA A 118 -21.85 -1.16 7.20
CA ALA A 118 -22.00 -1.56 8.60
C ALA A 118 -20.75 -1.32 9.46
N THR A 119 -19.55 -1.39 8.88
CA THR A 119 -18.27 -1.32 9.63
C THR A 119 -17.53 0.00 9.45
N PHE A 120 -18.00 0.90 8.58
CA PHE A 120 -17.31 2.15 8.23
C PHE A 120 -17.13 3.07 9.43
N ALA A 121 -18.16 3.23 10.27
CA ALA A 121 -18.08 4.08 11.46
C ALA A 121 -16.97 3.63 12.43
N THR A 122 -16.87 2.32 12.69
CA THR A 122 -15.80 1.74 13.52
C THR A 122 -14.43 1.93 12.89
N PHE A 123 -14.32 1.74 11.57
CA PHE A 123 -13.09 2.00 10.83
C PHE A 123 -12.64 3.46 10.97
N MET A 124 -13.55 4.42 10.83
CA MET A 124 -13.25 5.84 10.96
C MET A 124 -12.75 6.20 12.36
N ALA A 125 -13.37 5.66 13.42
CA ALA A 125 -12.90 5.89 14.79
C ALA A 125 -11.44 5.42 15.00
N HIS A 126 -11.10 4.23 14.47
CA HIS A 126 -9.73 3.70 14.55
C HIS A 126 -8.74 4.46 13.65
N HIS A 127 -9.19 4.85 12.46
CA HIS A 127 -8.43 5.67 11.53
C HIS A 127 -8.03 7.00 12.19
N ASP A 128 -9.00 7.73 12.75
CA ASP A 128 -8.76 9.05 13.33
C ASP A 128 -7.84 8.97 14.53
N THR A 129 -8.04 7.97 15.40
CA THR A 129 -7.12 7.68 16.51
C THR A 129 -5.70 7.43 16.02
N CYS A 130 -5.54 6.64 14.95
CA CYS A 130 -4.25 6.32 14.36
C CYS A 130 -3.57 7.56 13.76
N ILE A 131 -4.30 8.36 12.98
CA ILE A 131 -3.79 9.60 12.38
C ILE A 131 -3.38 10.60 13.46
N GLN A 132 -4.21 10.79 14.50
CA GLN A 132 -3.87 11.68 15.62
C GLN A 132 -2.59 11.23 16.33
N THR A 133 -2.48 9.94 16.64
CA THR A 133 -1.27 9.37 17.27
C THR A 133 -0.03 9.59 16.40
N LEU A 134 -0.15 9.37 15.08
CA LEU A 134 0.95 9.57 14.14
C LEU A 134 1.35 11.04 14.03
N CYS A 135 0.39 11.96 13.96
CA CYS A 135 0.64 13.40 13.90
C CYS A 135 1.31 13.93 15.17
N GLN A 136 0.94 13.40 16.34
CA GLN A 136 1.51 13.77 17.63
C GLN A 136 2.88 13.12 17.90
N SER A 137 3.24 12.07 17.16
CA SER A 137 4.51 11.37 17.34
C SER A 137 5.70 12.28 17.04
N THR A 138 6.67 12.33 17.96
CA THR A 138 7.86 13.20 17.88
C THR A 138 9.00 12.62 17.02
N GLY A 139 8.79 11.42 16.45
CA GLY A 139 9.77 10.72 15.62
C GLY A 139 9.86 11.25 14.19
N ARG A 140 10.84 10.75 13.42
CA ARG A 140 10.96 11.05 11.99
C ARG A 140 9.78 10.43 11.23
N GLN A 141 8.78 11.25 10.93
CA GLN A 141 7.61 10.83 10.16
C GLN A 141 7.95 10.70 8.68
N SER A 142 7.38 9.69 8.01
CA SER A 142 7.53 9.56 6.56
C SER A 142 6.59 10.53 5.85
N CYS A 143 7.11 11.36 4.97
CA CYS A 143 6.30 12.24 4.12
C CYS A 143 5.37 11.45 3.18
N ASN A 144 5.67 10.19 2.93
CA ASN A 144 4.96 9.34 1.97
C ASN A 144 3.59 8.85 2.46
N PHE A 145 3.29 8.95 3.77
CA PHE A 145 2.02 8.47 4.32
C PHE A 145 0.87 9.48 4.14
N GLY A 146 1.18 10.73 3.78
CA GLY A 146 0.15 11.77 3.56
C GLY A 146 -0.32 12.48 4.81
N LEU A 147 0.42 12.42 5.92
CA LEU A 147 0.00 13.01 7.21
C LEU A 147 -0.23 14.53 7.15
N ARG A 148 0.43 15.25 6.24
CA ARG A 148 0.31 16.71 6.09
C ARG A 148 -1.11 17.14 5.72
N ASP A 149 -1.81 16.32 4.92
CA ASP A 149 -3.16 16.63 4.47
C ASP A 149 -4.16 16.64 5.64
N PHE A 150 -3.88 15.86 6.70
CA PHE A 150 -4.69 15.79 7.92
C PHE A 150 -4.38 16.87 8.95
N GLN A 151 -3.26 17.58 8.80
CA GLN A 151 -2.92 18.72 9.66
C GLN A 151 -3.53 20.03 9.15
N LEU A 152 -3.98 20.04 7.89
CA LEU A 152 -4.55 21.20 7.20
C LEU A 152 -6.08 21.13 7.06
N ALA A 153 -6.67 19.98 7.40
CA ALA A 153 -8.10 19.69 7.34
C ALA A 153 -8.75 19.90 8.71
#